data_AF-A0A6I3LAG5-F1
#
_entry.id   AF-A0A6I3LAG5-F1
#
_cell.length_a   1.000
_cell.length_b   1.000
_cell.length_c   1.000
_cell.angle_alpha   90.00
_cell.angle_beta   90.00
_cell.angle_gamma   90.00
#
_symmetry.space_group_name_H-M   'P 1'
#
loop_
_entity.id
_entity.type
_entity.pdbx_description
1 polymer ?
#
loop_
_entity_poly.entity_id
_entity_poly.type
_entity_poly.pdbx_seq_one_letter_code
_entity_poly.pdbx_strand_id
1 'polypeptide(L)'
;MTTTAELDDRYGRTASGSRRRAWWVGGIAAIVLAVAYLGWTAYAANARAVDVDDLGFEVTGSGEVAVSFRVTSAGDEPVVCVLEALDESFGTVGWRVVELPATGAISGDHTETVRTVAEATTGFVNSCTLR
;
A
#
# COMPACT_ATOMS: atom_id res chain seq x y z
N MET A 1 -37.57 -4.76 -56.39
CA MET A 1 -37.70 -4.88 -54.92
C MET A 1 -36.99 -3.67 -54.34
N THR A 2 -37.67 -2.79 -53.62
CA THR A 2 -37.05 -1.62 -52.99
C THR A 2 -36.16 -2.09 -51.85
N THR A 3 -34.93 -1.59 -51.82
CA THR A 3 -33.96 -1.96 -50.77
C THR A 3 -34.25 -1.17 -49.49
N THR A 4 -33.83 -1.69 -48.34
CA THR A 4 -34.03 -1.05 -47.03
C THR A 4 -33.45 0.38 -47.01
N ALA A 5 -32.37 0.62 -47.75
CA ALA A 5 -31.72 1.92 -47.87
C ALA A 5 -32.60 2.98 -48.57
N GLU A 6 -33.34 2.62 -49.62
CA GLU A 6 -34.24 3.55 -50.33
C GLU A 6 -35.45 3.96 -49.48
N LEU A 7 -35.94 3.05 -48.62
CA LEU A 7 -37.02 3.34 -47.69
C LEU A 7 -36.54 4.27 -46.56
N ASP A 8 -35.34 4.04 -46.01
CA ASP A 8 -34.79 4.87 -44.94
C ASP A 8 -34.53 6.32 -45.36
N ASP A 9 -34.07 6.53 -46.61
CA ASP A 9 -33.84 7.87 -47.19
C ASP A 9 -35.16 8.65 -47.40
N ARG A 10 -36.22 7.97 -47.87
CA ARG A 10 -37.56 8.58 -48.04
C ARG A 10 -38.31 8.82 -46.72
N TYR A 11 -38.12 7.97 -45.72
CA TYR A 11 -38.84 8.04 -44.43
C TYR A 11 -38.03 8.68 -43.29
N GLY A 12 -36.83 9.19 -43.56
CA GLY A 12 -36.10 10.05 -42.62
C GLY A 12 -35.75 9.37 -41.30
N ARG A 13 -35.30 8.11 -41.33
CA ARG A 13 -34.74 7.46 -40.14
C ARG A 13 -33.36 8.06 -39.85
N THR A 14 -33.33 9.14 -39.06
CA THR A 14 -32.06 9.67 -38.57
C THR A 14 -31.40 8.64 -37.65
N ALA A 15 -30.11 8.36 -37.85
CA ALA A 15 -29.29 7.49 -36.98
C ALA A 15 -29.11 8.04 -35.54
N SER A 16 -29.92 9.01 -35.11
CA SER A 16 -29.83 9.70 -33.83
C SER A 16 -29.93 8.75 -32.62
N GLY A 17 -30.70 7.67 -32.74
CA GLY A 17 -30.81 6.63 -31.72
C GLY A 17 -29.52 5.82 -31.53
N SER A 18 -28.78 5.52 -32.60
CA SER A 18 -27.55 4.72 -32.51
C SER A 18 -26.39 5.54 -31.93
N ARG A 19 -26.32 6.84 -32.22
CA ARG A 19 -25.29 7.74 -31.66
C ARG A 19 -25.49 7.97 -30.16
N ARG A 20 -26.74 8.16 -29.71
CA ARG A 20 -27.06 8.24 -28.27
C ARG A 20 -26.75 6.92 -27.57
N ARG A 21 -27.13 5.78 -28.17
CA ARG A 21 -26.83 4.46 -27.63
C ARG A 21 -25.33 4.20 -27.54
N ALA A 22 -24.55 4.58 -28.56
CA ALA A 22 -23.08 4.47 -28.53
C ALA A 22 -22.45 5.34 -27.44
N TRP A 23 -22.96 6.56 -27.21
CA TRP A 23 -22.52 7.41 -26.10
C TRP A 23 -22.80 6.79 -24.73
N TRP A 24 -24.01 6.25 -24.52
CA TRP A 24 -24.35 5.55 -23.28
C TRP A 24 -23.52 4.28 -23.07
N VAL A 25 -23.34 3.47 -24.12
CA VAL A 25 -22.50 2.27 -24.06
C VAL A 25 -21.05 2.63 -23.76
N GLY A 26 -20.50 3.66 -24.41
CA GLY A 26 -19.15 4.16 -24.15
C GLY A 26 -19.00 4.69 -22.72
N GLY A 27 -19.97 5.47 -22.24
CA GLY A 27 -19.97 5.98 -20.87
C GLY A 27 -20.02 4.87 -19.82
N ILE A 28 -20.90 3.87 -20.00
CA ILE A 28 -21.00 2.71 -19.11
C ILE A 28 -19.69 1.91 -19.14
N ALA A 29 -19.15 1.64 -20.33
CA ALA A 29 -17.89 0.90 -20.47
C ALA A 29 -16.74 1.63 -19.77
N ALA A 30 -16.65 2.96 -19.91
CA ALA A 30 -15.65 3.77 -19.23
C ALA A 30 -15.78 3.70 -17.70
N ILE A 31 -17.01 3.77 -17.17
CA ILE A 31 -17.27 3.62 -15.73
C ILE A 31 -16.86 2.24 -15.23
N VAL A 32 -17.22 1.17 -15.95
CA VAL A 32 -16.86 -0.21 -15.58
C VAL A 32 -15.35 -0.38 -15.54
N LEU A 33 -14.64 0.13 -16.55
CA LEU A 33 -13.18 0.09 -16.58
C LEU A 33 -12.55 0.89 -15.44
N ALA A 34 -13.09 2.08 -15.14
CA ALA A 34 -12.62 2.89 -14.03
C ALA A 34 -12.80 2.18 -12.67
N VAL A 35 -13.97 1.58 -12.43
CA VAL A 35 -14.23 0.82 -11.19
C VAL A 35 -13.34 -0.41 -11.10
N ALA A 36 -13.17 -1.16 -12.18
CA ALA A 36 -12.28 -2.32 -12.21
C ALA A 36 -10.82 -1.92 -11.94
N TYR A 37 -10.36 -0.82 -12.54
CA TYR A 37 -9.02 -0.30 -12.32
C TYR A 37 -8.82 0.14 -10.86
N LEU A 38 -9.73 0.94 -10.32
CA LEU A 38 -9.66 1.38 -8.92
C LEU A 38 -9.70 0.19 -7.95
N GLY A 39 -10.59 -0.77 -8.18
CA GLY A 39 -10.67 -2.01 -7.39
C GLY A 39 -9.37 -2.81 -7.44
N TRP A 40 -8.74 -2.93 -8.62
CA TRP A 40 -7.45 -3.60 -8.76
C TRP A 40 -6.34 -2.87 -7.99
N THR A 41 -6.25 -1.54 -8.10
CA THR A 41 -5.22 -0.77 -7.38
C THR A 41 -5.36 -0.89 -5.86
N ALA A 42 -6.59 -0.87 -5.35
CA ALA A 42 -6.86 -1.07 -3.93
C ALA A 42 -6.44 -2.47 -3.46
N TYR A 43 -6.76 -3.51 -4.23
CA TYR A 43 -6.33 -4.88 -3.92
C TYR A 43 -4.80 -5.01 -3.93
N ALA A 44 -4.14 -4.49 -4.98
CA ALA A 44 -2.70 -4.58 -5.13
C ALA A 44 -1.93 -3.86 -4.02
N ALA A 45 -2.46 -2.74 -3.50
CA ALA A 45 -1.86 -2.02 -2.38
C ALA A 45 -1.90 -2.82 -1.06
N ASN A 46 -2.99 -3.56 -0.81
CA ASN A 46 -3.16 -4.31 0.43
C ASN A 46 -2.51 -5.70 0.39
N ALA A 47 -2.38 -6.31 -0.80
CA ALA A 47 -1.83 -7.66 -0.94
C ALA A 47 -0.34 -7.78 -0.53
N ARG A 48 0.38 -6.66 -0.42
CA ARG A 48 1.78 -6.59 0.03
C ARG A 48 1.96 -5.72 1.29
N ALA A 49 0.87 -5.42 1.98
CA ALA A 49 0.94 -4.59 3.18
C ALA A 49 1.59 -5.37 4.33
N VAL A 50 2.60 -4.76 4.92
CA VAL A 50 3.14 -5.14 6.23
C VAL A 50 2.68 -4.05 7.19
N ASP A 51 1.95 -4.46 8.22
CA ASP A 51 1.47 -3.57 9.25
C ASP A 51 2.40 -3.64 10.46
N VAL A 52 2.68 -2.49 11.06
CA VAL A 52 3.69 -2.34 12.10
C VAL A 52 3.15 -1.44 13.19
N ASP A 53 3.12 -1.96 14.42
CA ASP A 53 2.79 -1.18 15.60
C ASP A 53 4.05 -0.96 16.44
N ASP A 54 4.41 0.30 16.68
CA ASP A 54 5.41 0.65 17.69
C ASP A 54 4.80 0.43 19.09
N LEU A 55 5.36 -0.53 19.85
CA LEU A 55 4.89 -0.84 21.20
C LEU A 55 5.57 0.05 22.26
N GLY A 56 6.78 0.52 21.96
CA GLY A 56 7.51 1.45 22.81
C GLY A 56 9.02 1.34 22.63
N PHE A 57 9.76 2.15 23.40
CA PHE A 57 11.22 2.12 23.43
C PHE A 57 11.73 2.31 24.85
N GLU A 58 12.93 1.81 25.10
CA GLU A 58 13.65 1.97 26.36
C GLU A 58 15.09 2.39 26.07
N VAL A 59 15.51 3.51 26.64
CA VAL A 59 16.89 4.01 26.53
C VAL A 59 17.71 3.32 27.61
N THR A 60 18.45 2.27 27.23
CA THR A 60 19.22 1.43 28.17
C THR A 60 20.63 1.98 28.45
N GLY A 61 21.04 3.08 27.79
CA GLY A 61 22.29 3.80 28.03
C GLY A 61 22.49 4.99 27.08
N SER A 62 23.61 5.72 27.20
CA SER A 62 23.89 6.92 26.39
C SER A 62 24.21 6.65 24.90
N GLY A 63 24.15 5.39 24.46
CA GLY A 63 24.51 4.98 23.10
C GLY A 63 23.67 3.81 22.56
N GLU A 64 22.59 3.43 23.24
CA GLU A 64 21.72 2.32 22.85
C GLU A 64 20.27 2.57 23.22
N VAL A 65 19.35 2.19 22.33
CA VAL A 65 17.90 2.20 22.57
C VAL A 65 17.33 0.85 22.16
N ALA A 66 16.57 0.23 23.06
CA ALA A 66 15.77 -0.93 22.75
C ALA A 66 14.42 -0.46 22.18
N VAL A 67 14.05 -0.95 21.00
CA VAL A 67 12.78 -0.66 20.34
C VAL A 67 11.94 -1.94 20.34
N SER A 68 10.72 -1.84 20.85
CA SER A 68 9.74 -2.92 20.87
C SER A 68 8.62 -2.61 19.89
N PHE A 69 8.34 -3.55 18.99
CA PHE A 69 7.39 -3.36 17.91
C PHE A 69 6.70 -4.68 17.57
N ARG A 70 5.47 -4.60 17.07
CA ARG A 70 4.72 -5.74 16.55
C ARG A 70 4.70 -5.65 15.04
N VAL A 71 5.05 -6.74 14.38
CA VAL A 71 4.93 -6.87 12.93
C VAL A 71 3.79 -7.81 12.62
N THR A 72 2.87 -7.35 11.78
CA THR A 72 1.75 -8.12 11.26
C THR A 72 1.90 -8.24 9.75
N SER A 73 2.03 -9.47 9.25
CA SER A 73 2.20 -9.73 7.82
C SER A 73 1.30 -10.88 7.38
N ALA A 74 0.64 -10.71 6.24
CA ALA A 74 -0.26 -11.73 5.67
C ALA A 74 0.46 -12.75 4.76
N GLY A 75 1.77 -12.58 4.51
CA GLY A 75 2.55 -13.38 3.57
C GLY A 75 3.54 -14.33 4.25
N ASP A 76 3.92 -15.39 3.53
CA ASP A 76 4.97 -16.34 3.93
C ASP A 76 6.39 -15.86 3.55
N GLU A 77 6.55 -14.55 3.32
CA GLU A 77 7.81 -13.92 2.91
C GLU A 77 8.51 -13.27 4.12
N PRO A 78 9.86 -13.26 4.18
CA PRO A 78 10.60 -12.55 5.22
C PRO A 78 10.30 -11.04 5.20
N VAL A 79 10.26 -10.42 6.38
CA VAL A 79 10.06 -8.98 6.53
C VAL A 79 11.38 -8.32 6.89
N VAL A 80 11.71 -7.24 6.20
CA VAL A 80 12.85 -6.39 6.52
C VAL A 80 12.34 -5.08 7.10
N CYS A 81 12.76 -4.76 8.32
CA CYS A 81 12.39 -3.54 9.02
C CYS A 81 13.61 -2.65 9.26
N VAL A 82 13.41 -1.35 9.14
CA VAL A 82 14.38 -0.30 9.43
C VAL A 82 13.98 0.35 10.75
N LEU A 83 14.81 0.17 11.77
CA LEU A 83 14.67 0.82 13.06
C LEU A 83 15.50 2.09 13.08
N GLU A 84 14.97 3.14 13.70
CA GLU A 84 15.61 4.43 13.80
C GLU A 84 15.53 4.96 15.24
N ALA A 85 16.57 5.68 15.64
CA ALA A 85 16.64 6.37 16.92
C ALA A 85 16.95 7.86 16.72
N LEU A 86 16.25 8.71 17.46
CA LEU A 86 16.35 10.17 17.35
C LEU A 86 16.82 10.82 18.66
N ASP A 87 17.45 11.97 18.55
CA ASP A 87 17.75 12.89 19.66
C ASP A 87 16.58 13.85 19.97
N GLU A 88 16.79 14.73 20.96
CA GLU A 88 15.82 15.75 21.38
C GLU A 88 15.45 16.77 20.28
N SER A 89 16.31 16.92 19.28
CA SER A 89 16.09 17.79 18.11
C SER A 89 15.49 17.03 16.93
N PHE A 90 15.05 15.78 17.14
CA PHE A 90 14.56 14.86 16.10
C PHE A 90 15.62 14.53 15.03
N GLY A 91 16.90 14.70 15.35
CA GLY A 91 18.01 14.28 14.51
C GLY A 91 18.23 12.77 14.61
N THR A 92 18.47 12.12 13.47
CA THR A 92 18.79 10.68 13.43
C THR A 92 20.16 10.42 14.06
N VAL A 93 20.17 9.70 15.18
CA VAL A 93 21.38 9.34 15.93
C VAL A 93 21.71 7.85 15.86
N GLY A 94 20.84 7.04 15.28
CA GLY A 94 21.12 5.62 15.04
C GLY A 94 20.09 4.98 14.12
N TRP A 95 20.51 3.94 13.40
CA TRP A 95 19.61 3.11 12.61
C TRP A 95 20.10 1.67 12.58
N ARG A 96 19.16 0.74 12.39
CA ARG A 96 19.45 -0.70 12.30
C ARG A 96 18.46 -1.36 11.36
N VAL A 97 18.95 -2.21 10.46
CA VAL A 97 18.11 -3.06 9.62
C VAL A 97 18.01 -4.43 10.27
N VAL A 98 16.79 -4.90 10.47
CA VAL A 98 16.49 -6.21 11.04
C VAL A 98 15.70 -7.03 10.04
N GLU A 99 16.06 -8.30 9.91
CA GLU A 99 15.40 -9.25 9.02
C GLU A 99 14.67 -10.27 9.88
N LEU A 100 13.35 -10.28 9.77
CA LEU A 100 12.46 -11.17 10.50
C LEU A 100 12.10 -12.34 9.58
N PRO A 101 12.32 -13.59 10.03
CA PRO A 101 11.94 -14.76 9.23
C PRO A 101 10.42 -14.85 9.11
N ALA A 102 9.93 -15.46 8.03
CA ALA A 102 8.53 -15.81 7.90
C ALA A 102 8.15 -16.81 9.00
N THR A 103 7.46 -16.34 10.03
CA THR A 103 7.08 -17.16 11.19
C THR A 103 5.77 -17.92 10.96
N GLY A 104 5.09 -17.71 9.83
CA GLY A 104 3.76 -18.27 9.53
C GLY A 104 2.65 -17.77 10.48
N ALA A 105 3.01 -16.88 11.42
CA ALA A 105 2.10 -16.21 12.33
C ALA A 105 1.63 -14.90 11.67
N ILE A 106 0.35 -14.58 11.86
CA ILE A 106 -0.25 -13.34 11.34
C ILE A 106 0.43 -12.11 11.97
N SER A 107 0.89 -12.22 13.22
CA SER A 107 1.51 -11.14 14.00
C SER A 107 2.56 -11.67 14.98
N GLY A 108 3.66 -10.95 15.16
CA GLY A 108 4.73 -11.27 16.11
C GLY A 108 5.31 -10.04 16.79
N ASP A 109 5.62 -10.16 18.08
CA ASP A 109 6.26 -9.10 18.87
C ASP A 109 7.78 -9.28 18.85
N HIS A 110 8.49 -8.18 18.62
CA HIS A 110 9.94 -8.14 18.49
C HIS A 110 10.52 -7.01 19.33
N THR A 111 11.69 -7.25 19.91
CA THR A 111 12.46 -6.23 20.62
C THR A 111 13.89 -6.28 20.11
N GLU A 112 14.37 -5.16 19.59
CA GLU A 112 15.68 -5.05 18.95
C GLU A 112 16.40 -3.80 19.45
N THR A 113 17.72 -3.92 19.61
CA THR A 113 18.56 -2.82 20.12
C THR A 113 19.22 -2.07 18.98
N VAL A 114 19.01 -0.76 18.90
CA VAL A 114 19.68 0.16 17.99
C VAL A 114 20.84 0.82 18.72
N ARG A 115 22.04 0.75 18.14
CA ARG A 115 23.20 1.50 18.63
C ARG A 115 23.17 2.92 18.07
N THR A 116 23.44 3.89 18.93
CA THR A 116 23.38 5.32 18.61
C THR A 116 24.74 5.98 18.80
N VAL A 117 25.01 7.03 18.02
CA VAL A 117 26.25 7.82 18.09
C VAL A 117 26.16 8.98 19.07
N ALA A 118 24.95 9.29 19.54
CA ALA A 118 24.64 10.29 20.56
C ALA A 118 23.46 9.79 21.42
N GLU A 119 23.15 10.54 22.47
CA GLU A 119 22.01 10.22 23.35
C GLU A 119 20.71 10.29 22.56
N ALA A 120 19.96 9.18 22.58
CA ALA A 120 18.67 9.09 21.93
C ALA A 120 17.55 9.27 22.95
N THR A 121 16.54 10.01 22.56
CA THR A 121 15.33 10.26 23.35
C THR A 121 14.13 9.49 22.82
N THR A 122 14.25 8.87 21.64
CA THR A 122 13.18 8.10 21.00
C THR A 122 13.76 7.02 20.10
N GLY A 123 13.07 5.89 20.02
CA GLY A 123 13.31 4.86 19.00
C GLY A 123 11.99 4.33 18.46
N PHE A 124 11.94 4.05 17.16
CA PHE A 124 10.73 3.60 16.47
C PHE A 124 11.07 2.83 15.18
N VAL A 125 10.08 2.18 14.59
CA VAL A 125 10.22 1.55 13.27
C VAL A 125 9.94 2.58 12.18
N ASN A 126 10.95 2.91 11.38
CA ASN A 126 10.81 3.86 10.27
C ASN A 126 10.00 3.26 9.11
N SER A 127 10.32 2.02 8.72
CA SER A 127 9.62 1.32 7.64
C SER A 127 9.84 -0.19 7.71
N CYS A 128 8.86 -0.96 7.23
CA CYS A 128 9.01 -2.39 6.99
C CYS A 128 8.55 -2.75 5.58
N THR A 129 9.19 -3.76 4.99
CA THR A 129 8.87 -4.26 3.65
C THR A 129 9.08 -5.75 3.56
N LEU A 130 8.36 -6.42 2.65
CA LEU A 130 8.61 -7.82 2.30
C LEU A 130 9.89 -7.91 1.47
N ARG A 131 10.68 -8.97 1.67
CA ARG A 131 11.96 -9.18 0.99
C ARG A 131 11.86 -9.99 -0.29
#